data_AF-A0AAP5YDS4-F1
#
_entry.id   AF-A0AAP5YDS4-F1
#
_cell.length_a   1.000
_cell.length_b   1.000
_cell.length_c   1.000
_cell.angle_alpha   90.00
_cell.angle_beta   90.00
_cell.angle_gamma   90.00
#
_symmetry.space_group_name_H-M   'P 1'
#
loop_
_entity.id
_entity.type
_entity.pdbx_description
1 polymer ?
#
loop_
_entity_poly.entity_id
_entity_poly.type
_entity_poly.pdbx_seq_one_letter_code
_entity_poly.pdbx_strand_id
1 'polypeptide(L)'
;TAMLVGLKSRIQTFALQRQINNYPKEPLSAIMPGVALHELWGMMSVAEQALMAVSGFVVIAGLLGMLSSLLTSLQERRREMAILRAMGARPRHVFSLLISEASLLTAAGIVTGVLGLYAILALLQPLIQQHYGINLTLSTLSAYEWMLLSFVQCAGIVIGFIPAFRAYRQSLSDGMTIRI
;
A
#
# COMPACT_ATOMS: atom_id res chain seq x y z
N THR A 1 10.25 -4.46 42.57
CA THR A 1 11.67 -4.39 42.17
C THR A 1 11.93 -5.49 41.17
N ALA A 2 12.67 -5.21 40.09
CA ALA A 2 12.97 -6.20 39.05
C ALA A 2 14.48 -6.35 38.91
N MET A 3 14.96 -7.58 38.73
CA MET A 3 16.37 -7.89 38.53
C MET A 3 16.50 -8.83 37.33
N LEU A 4 17.41 -8.52 36.42
CA LEU A 4 17.71 -9.36 35.27
C LEU A 4 18.76 -10.40 35.68
N VAL A 5 18.42 -11.69 35.54
CA VAL A 5 19.29 -12.80 35.93
C VAL A 5 19.65 -13.62 34.69
N GLY A 6 20.94 -13.64 34.34
CA GLY A 6 21.46 -14.45 33.24
C GLY A 6 21.84 -15.86 33.69
N LEU A 7 21.42 -16.89 32.95
CA LEU A 7 21.77 -18.29 33.22
C LEU A 7 22.76 -18.83 32.20
N LYS A 8 23.65 -19.73 32.62
CA LYS A 8 24.66 -20.36 31.75
C LYS A 8 24.08 -21.43 30.81
N SER A 9 22.86 -21.93 31.08
CA SER A 9 22.21 -22.97 30.29
C SER A 9 20.75 -22.60 29.97
N ARG A 10 20.38 -22.70 28.68
CA ARG A 10 19.02 -22.35 28.20
C ARG A 10 17.92 -23.24 28.80
N ILE A 11 18.25 -24.49 29.12
CA ILE A 11 17.29 -25.45 29.69
C ILE A 11 16.95 -25.11 31.15
N GLN A 12 17.93 -24.58 31.90
CA GLN A 12 17.74 -24.18 33.29
C GLN A 12 16.82 -22.97 33.45
N THR A 13 16.65 -22.16 32.40
CA THR A 13 15.74 -20.99 32.39
C THR A 13 14.30 -21.37 32.67
N PHE A 14 13.79 -22.42 32.00
CA PHE A 14 12.41 -22.89 32.20
C PHE A 14 12.21 -23.52 33.57
N ALA A 15 13.21 -24.27 34.07
CA ALA A 15 13.16 -24.88 35.40
C ALA A 15 13.16 -23.82 36.51
N LEU A 16 14.05 -22.82 36.41
CA LEU A 16 14.12 -21.71 37.36
C LEU A 16 12.86 -20.84 37.31
N GLN A 17 12.34 -20.55 36.12
CA GLN A 17 11.11 -19.79 35.97
C GLN A 17 9.94 -20.47 36.70
N ARG A 18 9.79 -21.79 36.50
CA ARG A 18 8.75 -22.58 37.18
C ARG A 18 8.96 -22.61 38.70
N GLN A 19 10.20 -22.75 39.16
CA GLN A 19 10.52 -22.79 40.58
C GLN A 19 10.18 -21.46 41.28
N ILE A 20 10.47 -20.32 40.63
CA ILE A 20 10.16 -18.99 41.15
C ILE A 20 8.64 -18.75 41.13
N ASN A 21 7.95 -19.06 40.04
CA ASN A 21 6.51 -18.85 39.92
C ASN A 21 5.68 -19.72 40.90
N ASN A 22 6.21 -20.89 41.29
CA ASN A 22 5.55 -21.79 42.24
C ASN A 22 6.06 -21.63 43.68
N TYR A 23 6.88 -20.62 43.97
CA TYR A 23 7.43 -20.42 45.31
C TYR A 23 6.35 -19.86 46.24
N PRO A 24 5.92 -20.59 47.28
CA PRO A 24 4.72 -20.22 48.04
C PRO A 24 4.97 -19.17 49.14
N LYS A 25 6.24 -18.93 49.51
CA LYS A 25 6.58 -18.03 50.62
C LYS A 25 6.64 -16.56 50.23
N GLU A 26 6.89 -16.26 48.96
CA GLU A 26 7.02 -14.89 48.46
C GLU A 26 6.35 -14.78 47.09
N PRO A 27 5.55 -13.72 46.82
CA PRO A 27 4.89 -13.51 45.54
C PRO A 27 5.88 -13.03 44.48
N LEU A 28 6.67 -13.97 43.96
CA LEU A 28 7.66 -13.72 42.92
C LEU A 28 7.13 -14.18 41.57
N SER A 29 7.43 -13.41 40.52
CA SER A 29 7.13 -13.80 39.14
C SER A 29 8.40 -13.75 38.30
N ALA A 30 8.71 -14.86 37.66
CA ALA A 30 9.77 -14.97 36.67
C ALA A 30 9.16 -14.98 35.27
N ILE A 31 9.60 -14.03 34.46
CA ILE A 31 9.24 -13.91 33.05
C ILE A 31 10.53 -14.04 32.25
N MET A 32 10.46 -14.70 31.10
CA MET A 32 11.56 -14.72 30.14
C MET A 32 11.37 -13.53 29.19
N PRO A 33 12.09 -12.41 29.39
CA PRO A 33 11.85 -11.20 28.61
C PRO A 33 12.03 -11.43 27.11
N GLY A 34 12.96 -12.31 26.70
CA GLY A 34 13.14 -12.64 25.29
C GLY A 34 11.93 -13.33 24.66
N VAL A 35 11.26 -14.23 25.37
CA VAL A 35 10.05 -14.93 24.88
C VAL A 35 8.85 -13.97 24.90
N ALA A 36 8.68 -13.22 25.98
CA ALA A 36 7.60 -12.22 26.08
C ALA A 36 7.71 -11.14 24.99
N LEU A 37 8.92 -10.62 24.74
CA LEU A 37 9.14 -9.69 23.63
C LEU A 37 8.85 -10.36 22.28
N HIS A 38 9.30 -11.60 22.06
CA HIS A 38 9.02 -12.31 20.81
C HIS A 38 7.53 -12.54 20.57
N GLU A 39 6.76 -12.86 21.61
CA GLU A 39 5.29 -12.96 21.52
C GLU A 39 4.65 -11.62 21.15
N LEU A 40 5.08 -10.51 21.77
CA LEU A 40 4.62 -9.16 21.41
C LEU A 40 4.96 -8.82 19.95
N TRP A 41 6.19 -9.11 19.51
CA TRP A 41 6.59 -8.93 18.11
C TRP A 41 5.79 -9.81 17.15
N GLY A 42 5.46 -11.04 17.54
CA GLY A 42 4.61 -11.95 16.77
C GLY A 42 3.20 -11.40 16.59
N MET A 43 2.57 -10.93 17.68
CA MET A 43 1.25 -10.28 17.61
C MET A 43 1.26 -9.03 16.73
N MET A 44 2.31 -8.21 16.85
CA MET A 44 2.48 -7.01 16.03
C MET A 44 2.62 -7.35 14.53
N SER A 45 3.41 -8.39 14.21
CA SER A 45 3.64 -8.86 12.85
C SER A 45 2.35 -9.36 12.18
N VAL A 46 1.51 -10.09 12.90
CA VAL A 46 0.20 -10.55 12.37
C VAL A 46 -0.71 -9.36 12.05
N ALA A 47 -0.76 -8.36 12.94
CA ALA A 47 -1.55 -7.16 12.72
C ALA A 47 -1.02 -6.34 11.52
N GLU A 48 0.29 -6.20 11.40
CA GLU A 48 0.95 -5.55 10.26
C GLU A 48 0.64 -6.26 8.94
N GLN A 49 0.77 -7.59 8.89
CA GLN A 49 0.45 -8.40 7.72
C GLN A 49 -1.03 -8.28 7.31
N ALA A 50 -1.94 -8.28 8.29
CA ALA A 50 -3.36 -8.08 8.03
C ALA A 50 -3.64 -6.71 7.41
N LEU A 51 -3.03 -5.64 7.95
CA LEU A 51 -3.18 -4.29 7.42
C LEU A 51 -2.56 -4.15 6.01
N MET A 52 -1.43 -4.81 5.76
CA MET A 52 -0.80 -4.87 4.45
C MET A 52 -1.69 -5.57 3.43
N ALA A 53 -2.32 -6.69 3.81
CA ALA A 53 -3.27 -7.39 2.94
C ALA A 53 -4.48 -6.51 2.58
N VAL A 54 -5.07 -5.83 3.57
CA VAL A 54 -6.16 -4.86 3.34
C VAL A 54 -5.72 -3.74 2.42
N SER A 55 -4.52 -3.19 2.63
CA SER A 55 -3.95 -2.14 1.79
C SER A 55 -3.79 -2.62 0.33
N GLY A 56 -3.35 -3.86 0.13
CA GLY A 56 -3.29 -4.49 -1.20
C GLY A 56 -4.66 -4.56 -1.87
N PHE A 57 -5.71 -4.95 -1.16
CA PHE A 57 -7.07 -4.96 -1.70
C PHE A 57 -7.57 -3.56 -2.05
N VAL A 58 -7.27 -2.55 -1.23
CA VAL A 58 -7.64 -1.15 -1.50
C VAL A 58 -6.96 -0.65 -2.78
N VAL A 59 -5.66 -0.95 -2.95
CA VAL A 59 -4.92 -0.61 -4.18
C VAL A 59 -5.57 -1.29 -5.38
N ILE A 60 -5.86 -2.59 -5.32
CA ILE A 60 -6.51 -3.32 -6.42
C ILE A 60 -7.88 -2.71 -6.75
N ALA A 61 -8.69 -2.39 -5.74
CA ALA A 61 -10.01 -1.78 -5.94
C ALA A 61 -9.90 -0.40 -6.61
N GLY A 62 -8.97 0.45 -6.16
CA GLY A 62 -8.72 1.77 -6.76
C GLY A 62 -8.25 1.66 -8.21
N LEU A 63 -7.37 0.71 -8.48
CA LEU A 63 -6.85 0.38 -9.80
C LEU A 63 -7.95 -0.13 -10.76
N LEU A 64 -8.88 -0.94 -10.29
CA LEU A 64 -10.06 -1.36 -11.06
C LEU A 64 -11.04 -0.21 -11.30
N GLY A 65 -11.22 0.68 -10.31
CA GLY A 65 -12.03 1.89 -10.46
C GLY A 65 -11.45 2.82 -11.53
N MET A 66 -10.14 3.04 -11.49
CA MET A 66 -9.40 3.79 -12.51
C MET A 66 -9.54 3.17 -13.90
N LEU A 67 -9.35 1.85 -14.02
CA LEU A 67 -9.54 1.13 -15.29
C LEU A 67 -10.94 1.35 -15.86
N SER A 68 -11.96 1.23 -15.01
CA SER A 68 -13.35 1.42 -15.39
C SER A 68 -13.61 2.85 -15.85
N SER A 69 -13.08 3.84 -15.13
CA SER A 69 -13.17 5.25 -15.50
C SER A 69 -12.51 5.54 -16.85
N LEU A 70 -11.30 5.02 -17.10
CA LEU A 70 -10.61 5.19 -18.39
C LEU A 70 -11.38 4.53 -19.54
N LEU A 71 -11.95 3.34 -19.31
CA LEU A 71 -12.76 2.65 -20.33
C LEU A 71 -14.05 3.42 -20.66
N THR A 72 -14.72 3.99 -19.66
CA THR A 72 -15.90 4.83 -19.86
C THR A 72 -15.55 6.11 -20.61
N SER A 73 -14.49 6.81 -20.21
CA SER A 73 -13.99 8.01 -20.89
C SER A 73 -13.68 7.75 -22.37
N LEU A 74 -13.08 6.60 -22.69
CA LEU A 74 -12.84 6.17 -24.07
C LEU A 74 -14.14 5.99 -24.88
N GLN A 75 -15.18 5.44 -24.25
CA GLN A 75 -16.46 5.21 -24.92
C GLN A 75 -17.19 6.53 -25.20
N GLU A 76 -17.18 7.46 -24.25
CA GLU A 76 -17.76 8.79 -24.40
C GLU A 76 -17.07 9.59 -25.52
N ARG A 77 -15.74 9.56 -25.55
CA ARG A 77 -14.92 10.29 -26.54
C ARG A 77 -14.76 9.55 -27.88
N ARG A 78 -15.44 8.42 -28.08
CA ARG A 78 -15.29 7.62 -29.31
C ARG A 78 -15.63 8.40 -30.57
N ARG A 79 -16.67 9.26 -30.53
CA ARG A 79 -17.07 10.10 -31.66
C ARG A 79 -15.99 11.12 -32.02
N GLU A 80 -15.38 11.76 -31.03
CA GLU A 80 -14.29 12.72 -31.22
C GLU A 80 -13.07 12.05 -31.86
N MET A 81 -12.72 10.85 -31.40
CA MET A 81 -11.62 10.07 -31.96
C MET A 81 -11.85 9.67 -33.42
N ALA A 82 -13.08 9.34 -33.79
CA ALA A 82 -13.44 9.05 -35.18
C ALA A 82 -13.26 10.30 -36.08
N ILE A 83 -13.65 11.48 -35.59
CA ILE A 83 -13.47 12.75 -36.31
C ILE A 83 -11.98 13.08 -36.46
N LEU A 84 -11.19 12.98 -35.39
CA LEU A 84 -9.74 13.21 -35.43
C LEU A 84 -9.03 12.28 -36.44
N ARG A 85 -9.49 11.04 -36.56
CA ARG A 85 -8.97 10.11 -37.57
C ARG A 85 -9.33 10.49 -38.99
N ALA A 86 -10.55 10.99 -39.24
CA ALA A 86 -10.92 11.50 -40.55
C ALA A 86 -10.00 12.66 -40.98
N MET A 87 -9.45 13.39 -40.01
CA MET A 87 -8.45 14.45 -40.19
C MET A 87 -6.99 13.94 -40.23
N GLY A 88 -6.75 12.63 -40.19
CA GLY A 88 -5.42 12.01 -40.32
C GLY A 88 -4.67 11.73 -39.01
N ALA A 89 -5.31 11.82 -37.85
CA ALA A 89 -4.66 11.54 -36.56
C ALA A 89 -4.20 10.07 -36.43
N ARG A 90 -2.97 9.85 -35.94
CA ARG A 90 -2.38 8.52 -35.75
C ARG A 90 -2.88 7.86 -34.44
N PRO A 91 -3.19 6.54 -34.44
CA PRO A 91 -3.62 5.80 -33.24
C PRO A 91 -2.62 5.82 -32.07
N ARG A 92 -1.34 6.07 -32.37
CA ARG A 92 -0.27 6.17 -31.36
C ARG A 92 -0.44 7.35 -30.41
N HIS A 93 -1.06 8.45 -30.86
CA HIS A 93 -1.30 9.61 -29.99
C HIS A 93 -2.32 9.30 -28.90
N VAL A 94 -3.37 8.55 -29.23
CA VAL A 94 -4.38 8.10 -28.27
C VAL A 94 -3.77 7.17 -27.23
N PHE A 95 -2.90 6.26 -27.69
CA PHE A 95 -2.18 5.33 -26.82
C PHE A 95 -1.28 6.08 -25.82
N SER A 96 -0.45 7.01 -26.30
CA SER A 96 0.44 7.79 -25.41
C SER A 96 -0.36 8.69 -24.46
N LEU A 97 -1.47 9.26 -24.92
CA LEU A 97 -2.35 10.08 -24.10
C LEU A 97 -2.91 9.26 -22.93
N LEU A 98 -3.48 8.08 -23.19
CA LEU A 98 -4.06 7.24 -22.15
C LEU A 98 -3.02 6.74 -21.13
N ILE A 99 -1.83 6.38 -21.58
CA ILE A 99 -0.75 5.99 -20.67
C ILE A 99 -0.31 7.18 -19.82
N SER A 100 -0.20 8.37 -20.41
CA SER A 100 0.14 9.58 -19.67
C SER A 100 -0.92 9.97 -18.65
N GLU A 101 -2.20 9.85 -19.01
CA GLU A 101 -3.34 10.08 -18.12
C GLU A 101 -3.32 9.07 -16.97
N ALA A 102 -3.10 7.80 -17.27
CA ALA A 102 -3.00 6.76 -16.26
C ALA A 102 -1.84 7.02 -15.28
N SER A 103 -0.65 7.32 -15.81
CA SER A 103 0.55 7.63 -15.03
C SER A 103 0.37 8.88 -14.15
N LEU A 104 -0.28 9.92 -14.69
CA LEU A 104 -0.55 11.16 -13.96
C LEU A 104 -1.58 10.95 -12.85
N LEU A 105 -2.64 10.20 -13.10
CA LEU A 105 -3.65 9.89 -12.09
C LEU A 105 -3.04 9.10 -10.92
N THR A 106 -2.20 8.09 -11.20
CA THR A 106 -1.55 7.32 -10.13
C THR A 106 -0.51 8.15 -9.39
N ALA A 107 0.26 8.99 -10.10
CA ALA A 107 1.23 9.88 -9.46
C ALA A 107 0.54 10.92 -8.56
N ALA A 108 -0.58 11.50 -9.02
CA ALA A 108 -1.38 12.42 -8.23
C ALA A 108 -2.00 11.72 -7.01
N GLY A 109 -2.48 10.48 -7.16
CA GLY A 109 -2.96 9.67 -6.05
C GLY A 109 -1.89 9.37 -5.01
N ILE A 110 -0.66 9.05 -5.44
CA ILE A 110 0.48 8.84 -4.55
C ILE A 110 0.82 10.13 -3.80
N VAL A 111 0.94 11.26 -4.50
CA VAL A 111 1.29 12.54 -3.88
C VAL A 111 0.21 12.96 -2.87
N THR A 112 -1.06 12.89 -3.24
CA THR A 112 -2.16 13.25 -2.33
C THR A 112 -2.28 12.28 -1.16
N GLY A 113 -2.05 10.98 -1.37
CA GLY A 113 -2.01 9.97 -0.31
C GLY A 113 -0.88 10.20 0.69
N VAL A 114 0.34 10.49 0.22
CA VAL A 114 1.50 10.79 1.08
C VAL A 114 1.28 12.09 1.86
N LEU A 115 0.77 13.15 1.20
CA LEU A 115 0.42 14.39 1.89
C LEU A 115 -0.66 14.17 2.94
N GLY A 116 -1.68 13.37 2.63
CA GLY A 116 -2.74 12.99 3.56
C GLY A 116 -2.20 12.22 4.77
N LEU A 117 -1.30 11.27 4.54
CA LEU A 117 -0.62 10.52 5.61
C LEU A 117 0.09 11.47 6.58
N TYR A 118 0.94 12.37 6.07
CA TYR A 118 1.67 13.31 6.91
C TYR A 118 0.76 14.31 7.63
N ALA A 119 -0.30 14.79 6.96
CA ALA A 119 -1.28 15.68 7.56
C ALA A 119 -2.03 15.01 8.73
N ILE A 120 -2.46 13.76 8.53
CA ILE A 120 -3.14 12.96 9.56
C ILE A 120 -2.19 12.67 10.73
N LEU A 121 -0.94 12.27 10.45
CA LEU A 121 0.07 12.05 11.49
C LEU A 121 0.34 13.31 12.30
N ALA A 122 0.52 14.46 11.65
CA ALA A 122 0.75 15.73 12.33
C ALA A 122 -0.43 16.14 13.24
N LEU A 123 -1.67 15.83 12.83
CA LEU A 123 -2.87 16.10 13.62
C LEU A 123 -3.03 15.13 14.80
N LEU A 124 -2.76 13.84 14.59
CA LEU A 124 -2.98 12.79 15.59
C LEU A 124 -1.83 12.62 16.57
N GLN A 125 -0.60 12.96 16.19
CA GLN A 125 0.60 12.87 17.04
C GLN A 125 0.39 13.48 18.44
N PRO A 126 -0.11 14.72 18.62
CA PRO A 126 -0.28 15.29 19.97
C PRO A 126 -1.31 14.53 20.80
N LEU A 127 -2.40 14.05 20.19
CA LEU A 127 -3.44 13.28 20.86
C LEU A 127 -2.90 11.93 21.33
N ILE A 128 -2.17 11.22 20.47
CA ILE A 128 -1.59 9.92 20.80
C ILE A 128 -0.53 10.06 21.90
N GLN A 129 0.30 11.09 21.82
CA GLN A 129 1.33 11.34 22.84
C GLN A 129 0.71 11.64 24.21
N GLN A 130 -0.39 12.38 24.28
CA GLN A 130 -1.07 12.70 25.54
C GLN A 130 -1.78 11.49 26.16
N HIS A 131 -2.48 10.68 25.36
CA HIS A 131 -3.28 9.58 25.87
C HIS A 131 -2.49 8.29 26.10
N TYR A 132 -1.47 8.02 25.27
CA TYR A 132 -0.74 6.75 25.27
C TYR A 132 0.76 6.91 25.55
N GLY A 133 1.28 8.14 25.62
CA GLY A 133 2.71 8.39 25.84
C GLY A 133 3.62 7.96 24.68
N ILE A 134 3.05 7.60 23.54
CA ILE A 134 3.78 7.13 22.35
C ILE A 134 4.20 8.34 21.52
N ASN A 135 5.51 8.50 21.31
CA ASN A 135 6.04 9.54 20.44
C ASN A 135 6.17 9.00 19.00
N LEU A 136 5.24 9.39 18.13
CA LEU A 136 5.35 9.16 16.70
C LEU A 136 6.25 10.22 16.11
N THR A 137 7.48 9.84 15.78
CA THR A 137 8.41 10.77 15.09
C THR A 137 8.01 10.87 13.62
N LEU A 138 7.89 12.11 13.14
CA LEU A 138 7.71 12.40 11.72
C LEU A 138 9.02 12.10 11.00
N SER A 139 9.18 10.85 10.57
CA SER A 139 10.34 10.42 9.78
C SER A 139 10.06 10.56 8.29
N THR A 140 11.14 10.70 7.51
CA THR A 140 11.07 10.66 6.05
C THR A 140 10.74 9.26 5.58
N LEU A 141 10.11 9.15 4.41
CA LEU A 141 9.77 7.84 3.85
C LEU A 141 10.98 6.90 3.79
N SER A 142 10.79 5.68 4.27
CA SER A 142 11.77 4.60 4.23
C SER A 142 11.98 4.09 2.79
N ALA A 143 13.13 3.47 2.53
CA ALA A 143 13.40 2.80 1.25
C ALA A 143 12.33 1.75 0.89
N TYR A 144 11.76 1.08 1.89
CA TYR A 144 10.67 0.12 1.70
C TYR A 144 9.38 0.80 1.21
N GLU A 145 9.04 1.96 1.76
CA GLU A 145 7.85 2.72 1.38
C GLU A 145 8.00 3.30 -0.03
N TRP A 146 9.18 3.82 -0.37
CA TRP A 146 9.51 4.23 -1.73
C TRP A 146 9.38 3.08 -2.74
N MET A 147 9.81 1.88 -2.37
CA MET A 147 9.64 0.68 -3.20
C MET A 147 8.16 0.35 -3.41
N LEU A 148 7.34 0.42 -2.36
CA LEU A 148 5.89 0.21 -2.47
C LEU A 148 5.21 1.25 -3.36
N LEU A 149 5.53 2.54 -3.18
CA LEU A 149 4.98 3.61 -4.02
C LEU A 149 5.38 3.44 -5.49
N SER A 150 6.64 3.06 -5.75
CA SER A 150 7.10 2.74 -7.10
C SER A 150 6.33 1.55 -7.70
N PHE A 151 6.05 0.53 -6.90
CA PHE A 151 5.27 -0.62 -7.36
C PHE A 151 3.84 -0.21 -7.72
N VAL A 152 3.20 0.64 -6.90
CA VAL A 152 1.85 1.18 -7.19
C VAL A 152 1.85 2.01 -8.47
N GLN A 153 2.87 2.86 -8.67
CA GLN A 153 3.00 3.64 -9.91
C GLN A 153 3.13 2.74 -11.14
N CYS A 154 3.98 1.70 -11.06
CA CYS A 154 4.13 0.71 -12.12
C CYS A 154 2.82 -0.04 -12.39
N ALA A 155 2.10 -0.47 -11.35
CA ALA A 155 0.82 -1.16 -11.48
C ALA A 155 -0.24 -0.27 -12.18
N GLY A 156 -0.27 1.01 -11.84
CA GLY A 156 -1.12 2.01 -12.50
C GLY A 156 -0.86 2.13 -14.00
N ILE A 157 0.42 2.21 -14.38
CA ILE A 157 0.83 2.25 -15.78
C ILE A 157 0.42 0.95 -16.49
N VAL A 158 0.71 -0.21 -15.89
CA VAL A 158 0.35 -1.53 -16.45
C VAL A 158 -1.15 -1.66 -16.69
N ILE A 159 -1.97 -1.13 -15.79
CA ILE A 159 -3.42 -1.13 -15.97
C ILE A 159 -3.84 -0.17 -17.09
N GLY A 160 -3.21 1.00 -17.19
CA GLY A 160 -3.41 1.95 -18.29
C GLY A 160 -3.11 1.37 -19.68
N PHE A 161 -2.24 0.36 -19.79
CA PHE A 161 -1.98 -0.34 -21.05
C PHE A 161 -3.22 -1.07 -21.59
N ILE A 162 -4.10 -1.59 -20.72
CA ILE A 162 -5.30 -2.34 -21.13
C ILE A 162 -6.25 -1.47 -22.00
N PRO A 163 -6.74 -0.31 -21.52
CA PRO A 163 -7.60 0.56 -22.31
C PRO A 163 -6.83 1.18 -23.49
N ALA A 164 -5.55 1.52 -23.31
CA ALA A 164 -4.73 2.09 -24.39
C ALA A 164 -4.59 1.13 -25.58
N PHE A 165 -4.31 -0.15 -25.32
CA PHE A 165 -4.23 -1.18 -26.36
C PHE A 165 -5.59 -1.43 -27.03
N ARG A 166 -6.67 -1.41 -26.23
CA ARG A 166 -8.04 -1.55 -26.77
C ARG A 166 -8.40 -0.39 -27.71
N ALA A 167 -8.07 0.84 -27.33
CA ALA A 167 -8.28 2.03 -28.15
C ALA A 167 -7.45 1.97 -29.46
N TYR A 168 -6.19 1.53 -29.37
CA TYR A 168 -5.33 1.35 -30.54
C TYR A 168 -5.94 0.36 -31.55
N ARG A 169 -6.47 -0.78 -31.09
CA ARG A 169 -7.10 -1.78 -31.97
C ARG A 169 -8.39 -1.28 -32.62
N GLN A 170 -9.28 -0.65 -31.85
CA GLN A 170 -10.54 -0.12 -32.39
C GLN A 170 -10.29 1.00 -33.42
N SER A 171 -9.26 1.82 -33.17
CA SER A 171 -8.79 2.83 -34.10
C SER A 171 -8.15 2.25 -35.37
N LEU A 172 -7.85 0.96 -35.46
CA LEU A 172 -7.37 0.36 -36.72
C LEU A 172 -8.54 -0.19 -37.53
N SER A 173 -9.51 -0.83 -36.86
CA SER A 173 -10.68 -1.46 -37.49
C SER A 173 -11.67 -0.45 -38.08
N ASP A 174 -11.93 0.68 -37.39
CA ASP A 174 -12.90 1.69 -37.87
C ASP A 174 -12.42 2.40 -39.16
N GLY A 175 -11.16 2.21 -39.58
CA GLY A 175 -10.65 2.76 -40.85
C GLY A 175 -11.07 1.97 -42.10
N MET A 176 -11.61 0.77 -41.93
CA MET A 176 -11.92 -0.14 -43.05
C MET A 176 -13.42 -0.37 -43.28
N THR A 177 -14.30 0.26 -42.50
CA THR A 177 -15.75 0.19 -42.73
C THR A 177 -16.33 1.59 -42.80
N ILE A 178 -16.40 2.14 -44.01
CA ILE A 178 -17.34 3.22 -44.32
C ILE A 178 -18.74 2.60 -44.19
N ARG A 179 -19.42 2.88 -43.07
CA ARG A 179 -20.86 2.60 -42.99
C ARG A 179 -21.57 3.83 -43.54
N ILE A 180 -22.07 3.67 -44.78
CA ILE A 180 -23.07 4.56 -45.40
C ILE A 180 -24.40 4.30 -44.69
#